data_AF-A0A949X2N4-F1
#
_entry.id   AF-A0A949X2N4-F1
#
_cell.length_a   1.000
_cell.length_b   1.000
_cell.length_c   1.000
_cell.angle_alpha   90.00
_cell.angle_beta   90.00
_cell.angle_gamma   90.00
#
_symmetry.space_group_name_H-M   'P 1'
#
loop_
_entity.id
_entity.type
_entity.pdbx_description
1 polymer ?
#
loop_
_entity_poly.entity_id
_entity_poly.type
_entity_poly.pdbx_seq_one_letter_code
_entity_poly.pdbx_strand_id
1 'polypeptide(L)'
;MSESVKDHRTLKWHAGIAVSEVEHLAVEEPLEIRLGGRRFTLTMRTPGHDEELAAGFLLAEGFINSWEELGEIRRLRDSQGRPDPNALDVVLNVPSAGLRERL
;
A
#
# COMPACT_ATOMS: atom_id res chain seq x y z
N MET A 1 10.14 16.52 -5.81
CA MET A 1 10.01 15.92 -4.45
C MET A 1 9.38 14.56 -4.62
N SER A 2 9.85 13.52 -3.92
CA SER A 2 9.23 12.19 -4.00
C SER A 2 7.88 12.20 -3.28
N GLU A 3 6.91 11.40 -3.75
CA GLU A 3 5.60 11.27 -3.07
C GLU A 3 5.71 10.74 -1.63
N SER A 4 6.86 10.15 -1.28
CA SER A 4 7.15 9.54 0.01
C SER A 4 7.53 10.51 1.13
N VAL A 5 7.89 11.76 0.83
CA VAL A 5 8.35 12.74 1.82
C VAL A 5 7.77 14.13 1.53
N LYS A 6 7.25 14.80 2.55
CA LYS A 6 6.69 16.16 2.47
C LYS A 6 7.34 17.10 3.46
N ASP A 7 7.52 18.35 3.04
CA ASP A 7 7.97 19.43 3.91
C ASP A 7 6.83 19.88 4.81
N HIS A 8 7.09 19.95 6.11
CA HIS A 8 6.13 20.44 7.09
C HIS A 8 6.79 21.51 7.96
N ARG A 9 6.06 22.61 8.20
CA ARG A 9 6.51 23.59 9.17
C ARG A 9 6.19 23.07 10.56
N THR A 10 7.21 22.83 11.36
CA THR A 10 7.07 22.34 12.73
C THR A 10 7.47 23.41 13.75
N LEU A 11 7.05 23.20 14.99
CA LEU A 11 7.46 23.99 16.14
C LEU A 11 8.19 23.07 17.11
N LYS A 12 9.49 23.29 17.30
CA LYS A 12 10.31 22.60 18.27
C LYS A 12 10.33 23.38 19.57
N TRP A 13 9.95 22.74 20.67
CA TRP A 13 9.97 23.35 21.99
C TRP A 13 11.11 22.77 22.82
N HIS A 14 12.00 23.63 23.34
CA HIS A 14 13.01 23.24 24.31
C HIS A 14 13.19 24.34 25.36
N ALA A 15 13.22 23.97 26.64
CA ALA A 15 13.55 24.87 27.76
C ALA A 15 12.86 26.24 27.75
N GLY A 16 11.55 26.31 27.44
CA GLY A 16 10.81 27.57 27.42
C GLY A 16 10.86 28.34 26.09
N ILE A 17 11.59 27.82 25.10
CA ILE A 17 11.80 28.45 23.79
C ILE A 17 11.13 27.59 22.71
N ALA A 18 10.32 28.24 21.87
CA ALA A 18 9.79 27.66 20.64
C ALA A 18 10.62 28.14 19.44
N VAL A 19 11.06 27.21 18.60
CA VAL A 19 11.70 27.52 17.31
C VAL A 19 10.85 26.92 16.19
N SER A 20 10.52 27.74 15.19
CA SER A 20 9.88 27.25 13.97
C SER A 20 10.94 26.82 12.96
N GLU A 21 10.78 25.61 12.42
CA GLU A 21 11.67 25.04 11.42
C GLU A 21 10.84 24.30 10.35
N VAL A 22 11.44 24.05 9.17
CA VAL A 22 10.87 23.14 8.18
C VAL A 22 11.52 21.78 8.37
N GLU A 23 10.70 20.74 8.50
CA GLU A 23 11.15 19.35 8.60
C GLU A 23 10.58 18.52 7.46
N HIS A 24 11.34 17.49 7.09
CA HIS A 24 10.96 16.51 6.09
C HIS A 24 10.31 15.32 6.80
N LEU A 25 9.02 15.10 6.54
CA LEU A 25 8.25 14.02 7.14
C LEU A 25 7.91 12.97 6.10
N ALA A 26 8.02 11.69 6.48
CA ALA A 26 7.51 10.59 5.66
C ALA A 26 5.99 10.74 5.46
N VAL A 27 5.53 10.43 4.26
CA VAL A 27 4.12 10.38 3.92
C VAL A 27 3.57 9.00 4.26
N GLU A 28 2.34 8.97 4.78
CA GLU A 28 1.55 7.76 4.91
C GLU A 28 0.21 7.93 4.19
N GLU A 29 -0.13 6.96 3.33
CA GLU A 29 -1.40 6.89 2.62
C GLU A 29 -1.97 5.46 2.67
N PRO A 30 -3.30 5.31 2.68
CA PRO A 30 -3.93 4.00 2.67
C PRO A 30 -3.72 3.30 1.33
N LEU A 31 -3.45 2.00 1.35
CA LEU A 31 -3.49 1.10 0.19
C LEU A 31 -4.64 0.12 0.37
N GLU A 32 -5.63 0.18 -0.52
CA GLU A 32 -6.60 -0.90 -0.68
C GLU A 32 -6.01 -1.99 -1.58
N ILE A 33 -5.93 -3.21 -1.07
CA ILE A 33 -5.58 -4.39 -1.87
C ILE A 33 -6.85 -5.20 -2.09
N ARG A 34 -7.12 -5.52 -3.36
CA ARG A 34 -8.18 -6.44 -3.77
C ARG A 34 -7.60 -7.76 -4.27
N LEU A 35 -8.39 -8.82 -4.13
CA LEU A 35 -8.13 -10.12 -4.72
C LEU A 35 -9.25 -10.45 -5.72
N GLY A 36 -8.93 -10.45 -7.01
CA GLY A 36 -9.88 -10.72 -8.09
C GLY A 36 -11.13 -9.82 -8.04
N GLY A 37 -10.94 -8.53 -7.82
CA GLY A 37 -11.97 -7.50 -7.73
C GLY A 37 -12.68 -7.41 -6.37
N ARG A 38 -12.40 -8.32 -5.43
CA ARG A 38 -12.99 -8.30 -4.08
C ARG A 38 -12.05 -7.59 -3.10
N ARG A 39 -12.59 -6.68 -2.29
CA ARG A 39 -11.83 -6.06 -1.19
C ARG A 39 -11.24 -7.12 -0.28
N PHE A 40 -9.94 -7.04 -0.08
CA PHE A 40 -9.19 -8.01 0.73
C PHE A 40 -8.65 -7.34 2.00
N THR A 41 -7.85 -6.29 1.88
CA THR A 41 -7.33 -5.56 3.05
C THR A 41 -7.09 -4.08 2.73
N LEU A 42 -6.92 -3.30 3.79
CA LEU A 42 -6.44 -1.93 3.75
C LEU A 42 -5.24 -1.80 4.69
N THR A 43 -4.15 -1.24 4.21
CA THR A 43 -2.94 -1.00 5.02
C THR A 43 -2.41 0.42 4.82
N MET A 44 -1.68 0.95 5.80
CA MET A 44 -0.98 2.22 5.65
C MET A 44 0.40 1.96 5.04
N ARG A 45 0.85 2.85 4.15
CA ARG A 45 2.18 2.77 3.55
C ARG A 45 2.75 4.14 3.23
N THR A 46 4.06 4.19 3.10
CA THR A 46 4.73 5.25 2.35
C THR A 46 4.65 4.94 0.85
N PRO A 47 4.04 5.80 0.01
CA PRO A 47 3.86 5.52 -1.42
C PRO A 47 5.17 5.29 -2.18
N GLY A 48 5.15 4.39 -3.16
CA GLY A 48 6.22 4.25 -4.17
C GLY A 48 6.55 2.82 -4.63
N HIS A 49 6.21 1.80 -3.85
CA HIS A 49 6.51 0.37 -4.15
C HIS A 49 5.30 -0.52 -3.84
N ASP A 50 4.13 -0.10 -4.32
CA ASP A 50 2.85 -0.66 -3.91
C ASP A 50 2.66 -2.11 -4.39
N GLU A 51 3.18 -2.43 -5.57
CA GLU A 51 3.09 -3.75 -6.19
C GLU A 51 3.95 -4.76 -5.44
N GLU A 52 5.19 -4.37 -5.10
CA GLU A 52 6.09 -5.17 -4.27
C GLU A 52 5.55 -5.34 -2.86
N LEU A 53 4.97 -4.27 -2.28
CA LEU A 53 4.32 -4.35 -0.98
C LEU A 53 3.14 -5.33 -1.00
N ALA A 54 2.29 -5.29 -2.02
CA ALA A 54 1.16 -6.21 -2.15
C ALA A 54 1.61 -7.66 -2.33
N ALA A 55 2.60 -7.91 -3.18
CA ALA A 55 3.16 -9.25 -3.36
C ALA A 55 3.80 -9.79 -2.07
N GLY A 56 4.63 -8.98 -1.41
CA GLY A 56 5.28 -9.34 -0.15
C GLY A 56 4.30 -9.55 0.99
N PHE A 57 3.24 -8.73 1.07
CA PHE A 57 2.16 -8.90 2.05
C PHE A 57 1.43 -10.23 1.86
N LEU A 58 1.02 -10.56 0.63
CA LEU A 58 0.33 -11.82 0.34
C LEU A 58 1.19 -13.04 0.64
N LEU A 59 2.51 -12.95 0.44
CA LEU A 59 3.46 -14.00 0.80
C LEU A 59 3.62 -14.12 2.32
N ALA A 60 3.83 -13.01 3.02
CA ALA A 60 4.06 -12.98 4.46
C ALA A 60 2.85 -13.49 5.26
N GLU A 61 1.65 -13.19 4.78
CA GLU A 61 0.39 -13.63 5.38
C GLU A 61 -0.06 -15.03 4.89
N GLY A 62 0.72 -15.70 4.04
CA GLY A 62 0.46 -17.08 3.60
C GLY A 62 -0.67 -17.24 2.57
N PHE A 63 -1.13 -16.15 1.93
CA PHE A 63 -2.11 -16.19 0.83
C PHE A 63 -1.51 -16.72 -0.47
N ILE A 64 -0.21 -16.51 -0.66
CA ILE A 64 0.60 -17.18 -1.67
C ILE A 64 1.79 -17.86 -1.00
N ASN A 65 2.21 -19.02 -1.52
CA ASN A 65 3.35 -19.80 -1.00
C ASN A 65 4.58 -19.65 -1.90
N SER A 66 4.37 -19.20 -3.13
CA SER A 66 5.41 -19.04 -4.13
C SER A 66 5.02 -17.98 -5.16
N TRP A 67 5.98 -17.56 -5.96
CA TRP A 67 5.75 -16.52 -6.97
C TRP A 67 4.86 -17.01 -8.12
N GLU A 68 4.83 -18.32 -8.40
CA GLU A 68 3.98 -18.90 -9.45
C GLU A 68 2.49 -18.73 -9.15
N GLU A 69 2.13 -18.63 -7.87
CA GLU A 69 0.75 -18.38 -7.42
C GLU A 69 0.33 -16.92 -7.61
N LEU A 70 1.26 -16.01 -7.87
CA LEU A 70 0.99 -14.61 -8.20
C LEU A 70 0.76 -14.48 -9.71
N GLY A 71 -0.41 -13.97 -10.11
CA GLY A 71 -0.74 -13.72 -11.50
C GLY A 71 -0.42 -12.28 -11.90
N GLU A 72 -1.42 -11.41 -11.79
CA GLU A 72 -1.32 -10.01 -12.21
C GLU A 72 -1.56 -9.08 -11.02
N ILE A 73 -0.76 -8.02 -10.89
CA ILE A 73 -1.05 -6.89 -10.02
C ILE A 73 -1.38 -5.71 -10.92
N ARG A 74 -2.56 -5.12 -10.74
CA ARG A 74 -3.03 -3.99 -11.55
C ARG A 74 -3.50 -2.85 -10.68
N ARG A 75 -3.21 -1.63 -11.10
CA ARG A 75 -3.74 -0.43 -10.47
C ARG A 75 -5.20 -0.22 -10.89
N LEU A 76 -6.06 -0.01 -9.90
CA LEU A 76 -7.46 0.29 -10.15
C LEU A 76 -7.63 1.71 -10.72
N ARG A 77 -8.83 2.01 -11.18
CA ARG A 77 -9.21 3.34 -11.67
C ARG A 77 -10.28 3.94 -10.77
N ASP A 78 -10.17 5.25 -10.55
CA ASP A 78 -11.16 6.04 -9.83
C ASP A 78 -12.47 6.20 -10.65
N SER A 79 -13.45 6.90 -10.08
CA SER A 79 -14.74 7.16 -10.73
C SER A 79 -14.64 7.98 -12.03
N GLN A 80 -13.50 8.63 -12.27
CA GLN A 80 -13.21 9.38 -13.50
C GLN A 80 -12.34 8.58 -14.48
N GLY A 81 -12.07 7.31 -14.19
CA GLY A 81 -11.26 6.44 -15.04
C GLY A 81 -9.76 6.70 -14.94
N ARG A 82 -9.28 7.53 -14.00
CA ARG A 82 -7.85 7.79 -13.78
C ARG A 82 -7.26 6.70 -12.89
N PRO A 83 -5.98 6.32 -13.03
CA PRO A 83 -5.35 5.39 -12.10
C PRO A 83 -5.51 5.87 -10.66
N ASP A 84 -6.03 5.00 -9.80
CA ASP A 84 -6.15 5.25 -8.36
C ASP A 84 -4.77 5.05 -7.71
N PRO A 85 -4.17 6.08 -7.09
CA PRO A 85 -2.87 5.94 -6.46
C PRO A 85 -2.92 5.00 -5.26
N ASN A 86 -4.10 4.68 -4.71
CA ASN A 86 -4.27 4.02 -3.43
C ASN A 86 -5.07 2.72 -3.52
N ALA A 87 -5.23 2.15 -4.72
CA ALA A 87 -5.91 0.87 -4.88
C ALA A 87 -5.27 -0.03 -5.94
N LEU A 88 -4.98 -1.27 -5.54
CA LEU A 88 -4.51 -2.34 -6.39
C LEU A 88 -5.51 -3.50 -6.40
N ASP A 89 -5.58 -4.20 -7.52
CA ASP A 89 -6.21 -5.51 -7.63
C ASP A 89 -5.17 -6.55 -8.00
N VAL A 90 -5.18 -7.66 -7.27
CA VAL A 90 -4.26 -8.78 -7.48
C VAL A 90 -5.07 -9.99 -7.93
N VAL A 91 -4.66 -10.56 -9.05
CA VAL A 91 -5.18 -11.82 -9.57
C VAL A 91 -4.17 -12.91 -9.24
N LEU A 92 -4.64 -13.95 -8.55
CA LEU A 92 -3.82 -15.10 -8.18
C LEU A 92 -4.02 -16.24 -9.18
N ASN A 93 -2.97 -17.02 -9.42
CA ASN A 93 -3.01 -18.26 -10.19
C ASN A 93 -3.44 -19.46 -9.32
N VAL A 94 -4.20 -19.20 -8.26
CA VAL A 94 -4.68 -20.21 -7.31
C VAL A 94 -6.19 -20.40 -7.51
N PRO A 95 -6.68 -21.63 -7.67
CA PRO A 95 -8.11 -21.88 -7.67
C PRO A 95 -8.74 -21.37 -6.37
N SER A 96 -9.90 -20.71 -6.46
CA SER A 96 -10.57 -20.11 -5.30
C SER A 96 -10.90 -21.11 -4.18
N ALA A 97 -11.04 -22.40 -4.50
CA ALA A 97 -11.17 -23.47 -3.52
C ALA A 97 -9.91 -23.64 -2.65
N GLY A 98 -8.72 -23.60 -3.27
CA GLY A 98 -7.43 -23.75 -2.56
C GLY A 98 -7.08 -22.56 -1.67
N LEU A 99 -7.65 -21.39 -1.91
CA LEU A 99 -7.47 -20.22 -1.03
C LEU A 99 -8.23 -20.38 0.30
N ARG A 100 -9.39 -21.04 0.30
CA ARG A 100 -10.22 -21.23 1.50
C ARG A 100 -9.61 -22.21 2.50
N GLU A 101 -8.78 -23.13 2.03
CA GLU A 101 -8.07 -24.09 2.88
C GLU A 101 -6.90 -23.46 3.63
N ARG A 102 -6.51 -22.23 3.24
CA ARG A 102 -5.38 -21.47 3.79
C ARG A 102 -5.81 -20.35 4.76
N LEU A 103 -7.12 -20.16 4.93
CA LEU A 103 -7.78 -19.20 5.82
C LEU A 103 -8.37 -19.94 7.03
#